data_AF-A0A2V6MK14-F1
#
_entry.id   AF-A0A2V6MK14-F1
#
_cell.length_a   1.000
_cell.length_b   1.000
_cell.length_c   1.000
_cell.angle_alpha   90.00
_cell.angle_beta   90.00
_cell.angle_gamma   90.00
#
_symmetry.space_group_name_H-M   'P 1'
#
loop_
_entity.id
_entity.type
_entity.pdbx_description
1 polymer ?
#
loop_
_entity_poly.entity_id
_entity_poly.type
_entity_poly.pdbx_seq_one_letter_code
_entity_poly.pdbx_strand_id
1 'polypeptide(L)' 'MTSLSNRPCTQVWRAPTAHASGHEFGDERQVTILFADIRGSASLAETRLPYDVVFLLNALFRTLADVVEKSGGYLFQFYR' A
#
# COMPACT_ATOMS: atom_id res chain seq x y z
N MET A 1 6.35 31.83 22.96
CA MET A 1 5.23 31.59 22.03
C MET A 1 5.79 30.95 20.77
N THR A 2 6.35 29.73 20.88
CA THR A 2 5.81 28.41 20.44
C THR A 2 6.17 28.12 18.98
N SER A 3 7.38 27.62 18.70
CA SER A 3 7.70 26.19 18.52
C SER A 3 6.69 25.42 17.66
N LEU A 4 6.99 25.27 16.37
CA LEU A 4 6.57 24.11 15.59
C LEU A 4 7.85 23.44 15.07
N SER A 5 8.31 22.47 15.86
CA SER A 5 9.36 21.51 15.53
C SER A 5 8.94 20.70 14.31
N ASN A 6 9.25 21.17 13.11
CA ASN A 6 9.18 20.36 11.91
C ASN A 6 10.50 19.60 11.78
N ARG A 7 10.65 18.50 12.54
CA ARG A 7 11.79 17.60 12.34
C ARG A 7 11.60 16.97 10.96
N PRO A 8 12.54 17.16 10.01
CA PRO A 8 12.49 16.40 8.78
C PRO A 8 12.54 14.91 9.14
N CYS A 9 11.78 14.11 8.40
CA CYS A 9 11.78 12.65 8.42
C CYS A 9 13.13 12.12 7.86
N THR A 10 14.24 12.58 8.43
CA THR A 10 15.61 12.29 7.99
C THR A 10 16.48 11.83 9.17
N GLN A 11 15.86 11.32 10.25
CA GLN A 11 16.62 10.50 11.19
C GLN A 11 16.94 9.16 10.53
N VAL A 12 18.15 9.11 9.99
CA VAL A 12 18.79 7.94 9.40
C VAL A 12 18.85 6.84 10.46
N TRP A 13 18.09 5.77 10.26
CA TRP A 13 18.27 4.53 11.01
C TRP A 13 19.59 3.88 10.56
N ARG A 14 20.48 3.57 11.51
CA ARG A 14 21.72 2.83 11.24
C ARG A 14 21.46 1.35 11.49
N ALA A 15 21.41 0.56 10.40
CA ALA A 15 21.33 -0.89 10.47
C ALA A 15 22.65 -1.50 11.01
N PRO A 16 22.61 -2.56 11.83
CA PRO A 16 23.80 -3.33 12.18
C PRO A 16 24.30 -4.15 10.98
N THR A 17 25.62 -4.32 10.88
CA THR A 17 26.29 -5.03 9.78
C THR A 17 26.09 -6.54 9.80
N ALA A 18 25.48 -7.04 8.71
CA ALA A 18 25.64 -8.30 8.00
C ALA A 18 25.48 -9.67 8.71
N HIS A 19 24.79 -10.59 8.04
CA HIS A 19 25.18 -12.01 7.97
C HIS A 19 24.74 -12.64 6.64
N ALA A 20 25.66 -13.38 6.00
CA ALA A 20 25.44 -14.15 4.79
C ALA A 20 25.10 -15.61 5.11
N SER A 21 23.99 -16.13 4.56
CA SER A 21 23.79 -17.55 4.23
C SER A 21 22.47 -17.80 3.48
N GLY A 22 22.56 -18.20 2.20
CA GLY A 22 21.74 -19.26 1.58
C GLY A 22 20.21 -19.23 1.60
N HIS A 23 19.55 -18.13 1.95
CA HIS A 23 18.12 -17.91 1.79
C HIS A 23 17.94 -16.56 1.11
N GLU A 24 17.06 -16.45 0.11
CA GLU A 24 16.60 -15.14 -0.37
C GLU A 24 15.72 -14.52 0.72
N PHE A 25 16.37 -14.02 1.78
CA PHE A 25 15.73 -13.11 2.72
C PHE A 25 15.49 -11.79 2.00
N GLY A 26 14.25 -11.29 2.07
CA GLY A 26 13.93 -9.99 1.49
C GLY A 26 14.79 -8.89 2.09
N ASP A 27 15.15 -7.89 1.28
CA ASP A 27 15.94 -6.75 1.72
C ASP A 27 15.13 -5.74 2.53
N GLU A 28 15.73 -5.16 3.57
CA GLU A 28 15.18 -4.01 4.27
C GLU A 28 15.22 -2.78 3.38
N ARG A 29 14.06 -2.22 3.06
CA ARG A 29 13.92 -1.04 2.19
C ARG A 29 13.01 0.00 2.82
N GLN A 30 13.39 1.28 2.72
CA GLN A 30 12.45 2.37 2.98
C GLN A 30 11.40 2.41 1.87
N VAL A 31 10.14 2.23 2.26
CA VAL A 31 8.98 2.22 1.36
C VAL A 31 7.91 3.17 1.89
N THR A 32 7.08 3.68 0.98
CA THR A 32 5.83 4.36 1.33
C THR A 32 4.68 3.41 1.04
N ILE A 33 3.78 3.24 2.02
CA ILE A 33 2.61 2.37 1.89
C ILE A 33 1.36 3.24 1.84
N LEU A 34 0.50 2.99 0.86
CA LEU A 34 -0.81 3.63 0.71
C LEU A 34 -1.91 2.59 0.90
N PHE A 35 -2.85 2.88 1.79
CA PHE A 35 -4.10 2.13 1.93
C PHE A 35 -5.26 2.99 1.39
N ALA A 36 -6.10 2.39 0.55
CA ALA A 36 -7.28 3.03 -0.01
C ALA A 36 -8.47 2.07 0.03
N ASP A 37 -9.67 2.60 0.27
CA ASP A 37 -10.91 1.82 0.33
C ASP A 37 -12.08 2.63 -0.26
N ILE A 38 -13.13 1.92 -0.69
CA ILE A 38 -14.37 2.49 -1.18
C ILE A 38 -15.20 2.96 0.01
N ARG A 39 -15.67 4.21 -0.04
CA ARG A 39 -16.62 4.72 0.96
C ARG A 39 -17.92 3.91 0.92
N GLY A 40 -18.33 3.38 2.07
CA GLY A 40 -19.53 2.55 2.17
C GLY A 40 -19.37 1.15 1.59
N SER A 41 -18.15 0.61 1.52
CA SER A 41 -17.84 -0.75 1.04
C SER A 41 -18.72 -1.83 1.68
N ALA A 42 -19.00 -1.73 2.98
CA ALA A 42 -19.91 -2.64 3.68
C ALA A 42 -21.35 -2.58 3.14
N SER A 43 -21.92 -1.37 3.03
CA SER A 43 -23.28 -1.20 2.51
C SER A 43 -23.39 -1.63 1.04
N LEU A 44 -22.34 -1.40 0.24
CA LEU A 44 -22.26 -1.89 -1.13
C LEU A 44 -22.31 -3.43 -1.15
N ALA A 45 -21.58 -4.10 -0.26
CA ALA A 45 -21.56 -5.55 -0.17
C ALA A 45 -22.88 -6.14 0.35
N GLU A 46 -23.58 -5.43 1.24
CA GLU A 46 -24.87 -5.86 1.82
C GLU A 46 -26.05 -5.68 0.85
N THR A 47 -26.00 -4.64 0.01
CA THR A 47 -27.16 -4.22 -0.81
C THR A 47 -27.09 -4.67 -2.27
N ARG A 48 -25.94 -5.19 -2.73
CA ARG A 48 -25.73 -5.62 -4.11
C ARG A 48 -25.53 -7.11 -4.21
N LEU A 49 -25.82 -7.65 -5.40
CA LEU A 49 -25.49 -9.04 -5.69
C LEU A 49 -23.98 -9.23 -5.68
N PRO A 50 -23.47 -10.39 -5.21
CA PRO A 50 -22.03 -10.65 -5.15
C PRO A 50 -21.30 -10.39 -6.47
N TYR A 51 -21.96 -10.71 -7.60
CA TYR A 51 -21.42 -10.46 -8.92
C TYR A 51 -21.17 -8.96 -9.19
N ASP A 52 -22.11 -8.10 -8.82
CA ASP A 52 -22.00 -6.65 -9.03
C ASP A 52 -20.89 -6.03 -8.18
N VAL A 53 -20.70 -6.53 -6.96
CA VAL A 53 -19.63 -6.11 -6.06
C VAL A 53 -18.27 -6.46 -6.66
N VAL A 54 -18.09 -7.70 -7.10
CA VAL A 54 -16.85 -8.16 -7.74
C VAL A 54 -16.58 -7.41 -9.04
N PHE A 55 -17.62 -7.16 -9.84
CA PHE A 55 -17.50 -6.36 -11.06
C PHE A 55 -16.97 -4.95 -10.76
N LEU A 56 -17.51 -4.28 -9.73
CA LEU A 56 -17.03 -2.96 -9.34
C LEU A 56 -15.59 -2.98 -8.82
N LEU A 57 -15.24 -3.95 -7.98
CA LEU A 57 -13.89 -4.10 -7.44
C LEU A 57 -12.87 -4.30 -8.56
N ASN A 58 -13.18 -5.18 -9.53
CA ASN A 58 -12.32 -5.40 -10.68
C ASN A 58 -12.12 -4.13 -11.51
N ALA A 59 -13.17 -3.32 -11.71
CA ALA A 59 -13.05 -2.04 -12.39
C ALA A 59 -12.15 -1.06 -11.61
N LEU A 60 -12.33 -0.96 -10.30
CA LEU A 60 -11.51 -0.13 -9.43
C LEU A 60 -10.03 -0.55 -9.49
N PHE A 61 -9.74 -1.84 -9.35
CA PHE A 61 -8.35 -2.34 -9.34
C PHE A 61 -7.64 -2.08 -10.66
N ARG A 62 -8.34 -2.18 -11.80
CA ARG A 62 -7.77 -1.83 -13.11
C ARG A 62 -7.38 -0.35 -13.15
N THR A 63 -8.26 0.54 -12.71
CA THR A 63 -7.96 1.98 -12.66
C THR A 63 -6.83 2.30 -11.67
N LEU A 64 -6.81 1.67 -10.50
CA LEU A 64 -5.76 1.87 -9.51
C LEU A 64 -4.40 1.34 -9.99
N ALA A 65 -4.37 0.16 -10.62
CA ALA A 65 -3.15 -0.40 -11.21
C ALA A 65 -2.53 0.58 -12.20
N ASP A 66 -3.32 1.09 -13.15
CA ASP A 66 -2.86 2.04 -14.17
C ASP A 66 -2.26 3.32 -13.55
N VAL A 67 -2.88 3.87 -12.51
CA VAL A 67 -2.42 5.10 -11.85
C VAL A 67 -1.16 4.85 -11.02
N VAL A 68 -1.10 3.74 -10.29
CA VAL A 68 0.04 3.36 -9.46
C VAL A 68 1.26 3.07 -10.33
N GLU A 69 1.10 2.31 -11.42
CA GLU A 69 2.16 2.02 -12.37
C GLU A 69 2.71 3.32 -13.02
N LYS A 70 1.82 4.22 -13.45
CA LYS A 70 2.22 5.54 -13.99
C LYS A 70 2.98 6.39 -12.97
N SER A 71 2.74 6.17 -11.68
CA SER A 71 3.42 6.87 -10.58
C SER A 71 4.73 6.20 -10.15
N GLY A 72 5.13 5.09 -10.80
CA GLY A 72 6.32 4.31 -10.44
C GLY A 72 6.16 3.47 -9.18
N GLY A 73 4.92 3.27 -8.71
CA GLY A 73 4.60 2.42 -7.57
C GLY A 73 4.24 1.00 -7.98
N TYR A 74 3.99 0.16 -6.98
CA TYR A 74 3.52 -1.21 -7.17
C TYR A 74 2.20 -1.41 -6.44
N LEU A 75 1.20 -1.97 -7.14
CA LEU A 75 -0.06 -2.33 -6.52
C LEU A 75 0.12 -3.68 -5.80
N PHE A 76 0.01 -3.67 -4.47
CA PHE A 76 0.05 -4.89 -3.67
C PHE A 76 -1.38 -5.24 -3.21
N GLN A 77 -1.92 -6.35 -3.70
CA GLN A 77 -3.27 -6.82 -3.33
C GLN A 77 -3.19 -8.10 -2.50
N PHE A 78 -3.74 -8.07 -1.28
CA PHE A 78 -3.90 -9.25 -0.42
C PHE A 78 -5.30 -9.84 -0.60
N TYR A 79 -5.45 -10.90 -1.41
CA TYR A 79 -6.65 -11.77 -1.39
C TYR A 79 -6.29 -13.26 -1.44
N ARG A 80 -5.08 -13.63 -0.98
CA ARG A 80 -4.68 -15.03 -0.86
C ARG A 80 -4.73 -15.47 0.60
#